data_AF-A0A1G1L293-F1
#
_entry.id   AF-A0A1G1L293-F1
#
_cell.length_a   1.000
_cell.length_b   1.000
_cell.length_c   1.000
_cell.angle_alpha   90.00
_cell.angle_beta   90.00
_cell.angle_gamma   90.00
#
_symmetry.space_group_name_H-M   'P 1'
#
loop_
_entity.id
_entity.type
_entity.pdbx_description
1 polymer ?
#
loop_
_entity_poly.entity_id
_entity_poly.type
_entity_poly.pdbx_seq_one_letter_code
_entity_poly.pdbx_strand_id
1 'polypeptide(L)'
;MRFKILAILLILLFIFQMQLFAIINPNDTARFASGFQRILMSAFQLPFQVAARTLQGPPGIGTVSGVMYGAIRTVTDVVGGVFDMGAAAAPYAKYALFAL
;
A
#
# COMPACT_ATOMS: atom_id res chain seq x y z
N MET A 1 -28.85 38.13 -8.74
CA MET A 1 -27.41 38.27 -9.08
C MET A 1 -26.51 37.40 -8.20
N ARG A 2 -26.71 37.36 -6.86
CA ARG A 2 -25.89 36.57 -5.91
C ARG A 2 -25.85 35.06 -6.16
N PHE A 3 -26.98 34.45 -6.55
CA PHE A 3 -27.04 33.01 -6.86
C PHE A 3 -26.19 32.59 -8.08
N LYS A 4 -26.06 33.46 -9.08
CA LYS A 4 -25.25 33.17 -10.28
C LYS A 4 -23.76 33.14 -9.95
N ILE A 5 -23.31 34.04 -9.08
CA ILE A 5 -21.92 34.10 -8.61
C ILE A 5 -21.58 32.87 -7.75
N LEU A 6 -22.50 32.46 -6.87
CA LEU A 6 -22.35 31.25 -6.06
C LEU A 6 -22.23 29.98 -6.93
N ALA A 7 -23.07 29.85 -7.96
CA ALA A 7 -23.00 28.73 -8.88
C ALA A 7 -21.68 28.71 -9.68
N ILE A 8 -21.21 29.87 -10.13
CA ILE A 8 -19.92 29.99 -10.83
C ILE A 8 -18.74 29.60 -9.92
N LEU A 9 -18.75 30.05 -8.66
CA LEU A 9 -17.73 29.68 -7.67
C LEU A 9 -17.71 28.17 -7.38
N LEU A 10 -18.90 27.55 -7.28
CA LEU A 10 -19.03 26.10 -7.09
C LEU A 10 -18.49 25.32 -8.28
N ILE A 11 -18.79 25.77 -9.50
CA ILE A 11 -18.28 25.16 -10.74
C ILE A 11 -16.75 25.31 -10.82
N LEU A 12 -16.21 26.49 -10.51
CA LEU A 12 -14.76 26.72 -10.47
C LEU A 12 -14.07 25.84 -9.43
N LEU A 13 -14.66 25.69 -8.24
CA LEU A 13 -14.16 24.78 -7.21
C LEU A 13 -14.16 23.33 -7.72
N PHE A 14 -15.21 22.89 -8.40
CA PHE A 14 -15.32 21.54 -8.94
C PHE A 14 -14.29 21.27 -10.06
N ILE A 15 -14.07 22.24 -10.95
CA ILE A 15 -13.07 22.16 -12.02
C ILE A 15 -11.65 22.11 -11.43
N PHE A 16 -11.37 22.93 -10.40
CA PHE A 16 -10.06 22.94 -9.74
C PHE A 16 -9.77 21.62 -9.00
N GLN A 17 -10.80 21.01 -8.39
CA GLN A 17 -10.69 19.70 -7.75
C GLN A 17 -10.41 18.58 -8.78
N MET A 18 -11.01 18.63 -9.98
CA MET A 18 -10.75 17.62 -11.02
C MET A 18 -9.32 17.61 -11.53
N GLN A 19 -8.62 18.75 -11.52
CA GLN A 19 -7.20 18.82 -11.90
C GLN A 19 -6.29 18.09 -10.90
N LEU A 20 -6.64 18.07 -9.61
CA LEU A 20 -5.90 17.32 -8.59
C LEU A 20 -6.02 15.79 -8.79
N PHE A 21 -7.18 15.30 -9.23
CA PHE A 21 -7.37 13.88 -9.56
C PHE A 21 -6.69 13.47 -10.87
N ALA A 22 -6.51 14.38 -11.82
CA ALA A 22 -5.84 14.09 -13.10
C ALA A 22 -4.33 13.82 -12.96
N ILE A 23 -3.72 14.23 -11.83
CA ILE A 23 -2.29 14.04 -11.57
C ILE A 23 -2.03 12.65 -10.99
N ILE A 24 -3.01 12.03 -10.31
CA ILE A 24 -2.86 10.74 -9.63
C ILE A 24 -3.30 9.61 -10.57
N ASN A 25 -2.36 8.79 -11.00
CA ASN A 25 -2.67 7.59 -11.76
C ASN A 25 -3.30 6.54 -10.83
N PRO A 26 -4.52 6.04 -11.11
CA PRO A 26 -5.18 5.01 -10.31
C PRO A 26 -4.32 3.76 -10.11
N ASN A 27 -3.48 3.43 -11.10
CA ASN A 27 -2.58 2.28 -11.04
C ASN A 27 -1.48 2.46 -9.98
N ASP A 28 -1.00 3.68 -9.78
CA ASP A 28 0.02 3.96 -8.75
C ASP A 28 -0.59 3.85 -7.36
N THR A 29 -1.81 4.40 -7.17
CA THR A 29 -2.55 4.27 -5.91
C THR A 29 -2.84 2.81 -5.58
N ALA A 30 -3.28 2.01 -6.56
CA ALA A 30 -3.53 0.58 -6.38
C ALA A 30 -2.23 -0.17 -6.02
N ARG A 31 -1.12 0.15 -6.69
CA ARG A 31 0.18 -0.44 -6.42
C ARG A 31 0.69 -0.07 -5.02
N PHE A 32 0.58 1.19 -4.63
CA PHE A 32 0.93 1.65 -3.29
C PHE A 32 0.10 0.94 -2.21
N ALA A 33 -1.22 0.87 -2.40
CA ALA A 33 -2.14 0.19 -1.49
C ALA A 33 -1.81 -1.30 -1.36
N SER A 34 -1.47 -1.97 -2.47
CA SER A 34 -1.06 -3.38 -2.44
C SER A 34 0.25 -3.57 -1.68
N GLY A 35 1.25 -2.69 -1.87
CA GLY A 35 2.51 -2.75 -1.14
C GLY A 35 2.32 -2.50 0.35
N PHE A 36 1.49 -1.51 0.70
CA PHE A 36 1.14 -1.19 2.08
C PHE A 36 0.41 -2.36 2.77
N GLN A 37 -0.61 -2.94 2.11
CA GLN A 37 -1.32 -4.10 2.62
C GLN A 37 -0.36 -5.28 2.85
N ARG A 38 0.59 -5.49 1.93
CA ARG A 38 1.58 -6.57 2.03
C ARG A 38 2.51 -6.39 3.24
N ILE A 39 2.98 -5.17 3.50
CA ILE A 39 3.76 -4.84 4.70
C ILE A 39 2.92 -5.07 5.96
N LEU A 40 1.68 -4.56 6.02
CA LEU A 40 0.80 -4.74 7.17
C LEU A 40 0.56 -6.22 7.50
N MET A 41 0.30 -7.03 6.46
CA MET A 41 0.02 -8.46 6.63
C MET A 41 1.29 -9.28 6.92
N SER A 42 2.49 -8.74 6.63
CA SER A 42 3.77 -9.44 6.84
C SER A 42 4.03 -9.78 8.31
N ALA A 43 3.54 -8.95 9.25
CA ALA A 43 3.67 -9.17 10.69
C ALA A 43 2.96 -10.44 11.15
N PHE A 44 1.89 -10.84 10.45
CA PHE A 44 1.10 -12.02 10.78
C PHE A 44 1.57 -13.28 10.05
N GLN A 45 2.46 -13.17 9.05
CA GLN A 45 2.94 -14.33 8.28
C GLN A 45 3.67 -15.33 9.16
N LEU A 46 4.56 -14.87 10.04
CA LEU A 46 5.34 -15.75 10.91
C LEU A 46 4.48 -16.54 11.89
N PRO A 47 3.64 -15.92 12.75
CA PRO A 47 2.80 -16.68 13.67
C PRO A 47 1.81 -17.59 12.93
N PHE A 48 1.24 -17.15 11.80
CA PHE A 48 0.33 -17.98 11.00
C PHE A 48 1.02 -19.22 10.43
N GLN A 49 2.20 -19.07 9.83
CA GLN A 49 2.96 -20.20 9.26
C GLN A 49 3.45 -21.16 10.34
N VAL A 50 3.87 -20.64 11.49
CA VAL A 50 4.26 -21.47 12.64
C VAL A 50 3.06 -22.28 13.14
N ALA A 51 1.90 -21.65 13.36
CA ALA A 51 0.70 -22.35 13.81
C ALA A 51 0.23 -23.40 12.79
N ALA A 52 0.09 -23.00 11.52
CA ALA A 52 -0.36 -23.90 10.46
C ALA A 52 0.54 -25.12 10.31
N ARG A 53 1.87 -24.93 10.30
CA ARG A 53 2.82 -26.03 10.14
C ARG A 53 3.08 -26.83 11.40
N THR A 54 2.87 -26.27 12.57
CA THR A 54 2.91 -27.03 13.83
C THR A 54 1.70 -27.96 13.94
N LEU A 55 0.52 -27.52 13.49
CA LEU A 55 -0.71 -28.33 13.53
C LEU A 55 -0.77 -29.39 12.43
N GLN A 56 -0.17 -29.14 11.27
CA GLN A 56 -0.24 -30.04 10.11
C GLN A 56 1.05 -30.83 9.84
N GLY A 57 2.16 -30.46 10.50
CA GLY A 57 3.47 -31.02 10.24
C GLY A 57 3.92 -32.08 11.26
N PRO A 58 5.01 -32.80 10.98
CA PRO A 58 5.60 -33.73 11.92
C PRO A 58 6.03 -33.01 13.22
N PRO A 59 5.89 -33.63 14.40
CA PRO A 59 6.27 -33.01 15.67
C PRO A 59 7.70 -32.45 15.64
N GLY A 60 7.88 -31.19 16.07
CA GLY A 60 9.18 -30.48 16.06
C GLY A 60 9.60 -29.95 14.68
N ILE A 61 9.52 -30.77 13.63
CA ILE A 61 9.90 -30.37 12.26
C ILE A 61 8.90 -29.37 11.65
N GLY A 62 7.61 -29.56 11.94
CA GLY A 62 6.54 -28.66 11.53
C GLY A 62 6.73 -27.23 12.04
N THR A 63 7.10 -27.09 13.32
CA THR A 63 7.37 -25.77 13.92
C THR A 63 8.61 -25.12 13.33
N VAL A 64 9.74 -25.84 13.23
CA VAL A 64 11.00 -25.30 12.68
C VAL A 64 10.82 -24.87 11.22
N SER A 65 10.16 -25.70 10.40
CA SER A 65 9.84 -25.34 9.02
C SER A 65 8.87 -24.15 8.95
N GLY A 66 7.85 -24.11 9.83
CA GLY A 66 6.92 -22.98 9.93
C GLY A 66 7.62 -21.65 10.25
N VAL A 67 8.60 -21.66 11.16
CA VAL A 67 9.42 -20.47 11.49
C VAL A 67 10.24 -20.04 10.27
N MET A 68 10.93 -20.96 9.60
CA MET A 68 11.74 -20.63 8.42
C MET A 68 10.89 -20.07 7.27
N TYR A 69 9.79 -20.75 6.91
CA TYR A 69 8.91 -20.28 5.84
C TYR A 69 8.22 -18.96 6.21
N GLY A 70 7.80 -18.81 7.47
CA GLY A 70 7.23 -17.57 7.99
C GLY A 70 8.21 -16.40 7.88
N ALA A 71 9.45 -16.58 8.33
CA ALA A 71 10.48 -15.54 8.27
C ALA A 71 10.83 -15.13 6.83
N ILE A 72 11.05 -16.10 5.93
CA ILE A 72 11.34 -15.81 4.51
C ILE A 72 10.19 -15.03 3.88
N ARG A 73 8.95 -15.44 4.14
CA ARG A 73 7.76 -14.78 3.60
C ARG A 73 7.59 -13.36 4.16
N THR A 74 7.75 -13.17 5.46
CA THR A 74 7.73 -11.84 6.10
C THR A 74 8.76 -10.92 5.45
N VAL A 75 10.02 -11.36 5.31
CA VAL A 75 11.08 -10.53 4.69
C VAL A 75 10.73 -10.19 3.24
N THR A 76 10.28 -11.17 2.47
CA THR A 76 9.92 -10.98 1.05
C THR A 76 8.72 -10.04 0.90
N ASP A 77 7.75 -10.12 1.80
CA ASP A 77 6.55 -9.27 1.79
C ASP A 77 6.84 -7.84 2.23
N VAL A 78 7.71 -7.65 3.23
CA VAL A 78 8.18 -6.32 3.63
C VAL A 78 8.98 -5.67 2.51
N VAL A 79 10.01 -6.37 2.00
CA VAL A 79 10.87 -5.83 0.95
C VAL A 79 10.07 -5.56 -0.32
N GLY A 80 9.25 -6.52 -0.76
CA GLY A 80 8.38 -6.34 -1.93
C GLY A 80 7.40 -5.18 -1.77
N GLY A 81 6.77 -5.07 -0.60
CA GLY A 81 5.83 -3.98 -0.32
C GLY A 81 6.49 -2.60 -0.31
N VAL A 82 7.71 -2.48 0.23
CA VAL A 82 8.49 -1.23 0.18
C VAL A 82 8.83 -0.86 -1.26
N PHE A 83 9.24 -1.81 -2.10
CA PHE A 83 9.50 -1.55 -3.51
C PHE A 83 8.24 -1.14 -4.29
N ASP A 84 7.10 -1.77 -4.04
CA ASP A 84 5.85 -1.42 -4.70
C ASP A 84 5.34 -0.03 -4.30
N MET A 85 5.43 0.30 -3.00
CA MET A 85 5.11 1.65 -2.51
C MET A 85 6.09 2.69 -3.05
N GLY A 86 7.40 2.38 -3.06
CA GLY A 86 8.43 3.28 -3.56
C GLY A 86 8.29 3.54 -5.07
N ALA A 87 8.04 2.50 -5.86
CA ALA A 87 7.80 2.63 -7.30
C ALA A 87 6.54 3.43 -7.61
N ALA A 88 5.48 3.25 -6.82
CA ALA A 88 4.25 4.04 -6.93
C ALA A 88 4.45 5.50 -6.51
N ALA A 89 5.28 5.76 -5.49
CA ALA A 89 5.53 7.12 -4.98
C ALA A 89 6.57 7.90 -5.81
N ALA A 90 7.49 7.21 -6.49
CA ALA A 90 8.57 7.80 -7.30
C ALA A 90 8.11 8.89 -8.30
N PRO A 91 7.06 8.71 -9.12
CA PRO A 91 6.61 9.75 -10.05
C PRO A 91 6.07 11.00 -9.36
N TYR A 92 5.64 10.89 -8.09
CA TYR A 92 5.12 12.00 -7.30
C TYR A 92 6.17 12.71 -6.45
N ALA A 93 7.33 12.10 -6.24
CA ALA A 93 8.41 12.67 -5.42
C ALA A 93 8.86 14.05 -5.93
N LYS A 94 8.78 14.30 -7.25
CA LYS A 94 9.04 15.61 -7.86
C LYS A 94 8.07 16.71 -7.42
N TYR A 95 6.84 16.35 -7.06
CA TYR A 95 5.83 17.29 -6.56
C TYR A 95 5.97 17.55 -5.05
N ALA A 96 6.58 16.64 -4.30
CA ALA A 96 6.86 16.84 -2.87
C ALA A 96 7.81 18.02 -2.62
N LEU A 97 8.69 18.33 -3.59
CA LEU A 97 9.59 19.47 -3.53
C LEU A 97 8.87 20.84 -3.59
N PHE A 98 7.65 20.88 -4.11
CA PHE A 98 6.82 22.10 -4.19
C PHE A 98 5.80 22.21 -3.04
N ALA A 99 5.80 21.26 -2.10
CA ALA A 99 4.91 21.23 -0.94
C ALA A 99 5.58 21.75 0.36
N LEU A 100 6.86 22.15 0.29
CA LEU A 100 7.63 22.86 1.31
C LEU A 100 7.67 24.36 0.97
#